data_AF-A0A831XZJ6-F1
#
_entry.id   AF-A0A831XZJ6-F1
#
_cell.length_a   1.000
_cell.length_b   1.000
_cell.length_c   1.000
_cell.angle_alpha   90.00
_cell.angle_beta   90.00
_cell.angle_gamma   90.00
#
_symmetry.space_group_name_H-M   'P 1'
#
loop_
_entity.id
_entity.type
_entity.pdbx_description
1 polymer ?
#
loop_
_entity_poly.entity_id
_entity_poly.type
_entity_poly.pdbx_seq_one_letter_code
_entity_poly.pdbx_strand_id
1 'polypeptide(L)'
;MGLSTVPSLSQSQARQLALDFVSQMPGVLSVEVDESIFRCGFGMFTDVMGTSRLLRSFPVKAVRTTDSPMVGDFYIIAVDGHTGDVFLVDESLPRSAQRADGHAPPRGTKKKQEVRVLKISFGETDVSDVRTLLMLQPLQIGGDVYLWTGWLRSPLFGVADADVKYDPSGRTVRVRFQGKSWQLAAGSQWLVSGRKRIVLSRPVLCLRGRIYVPMDAIRHITGWAAEVKEDRVVLRRPVLR
;
A
#
# COMPACT_ATOMS: atom_id res chain seq x y z
N MET A 1 16.45 11.25 15.98
CA MET A 1 15.36 11.90 16.74
C MET A 1 14.27 10.86 16.94
N GLY A 2 13.82 10.64 18.18
CA GLY A 2 12.73 9.69 18.45
C GLY A 2 11.40 10.24 17.92
N LEU A 3 10.66 9.44 17.16
CA LEU A 3 9.29 9.77 16.78
C LEU A 3 8.45 9.80 18.06
N SER A 4 7.92 10.97 18.41
CA SER A 4 6.97 11.08 19.52
C SER A 4 5.77 10.19 19.24
N THR A 5 5.40 9.33 20.19
CA THR A 5 4.16 8.54 20.12
C THR A 5 2.96 9.31 20.68
N VAL A 6 3.16 10.57 21.11
CA VAL A 6 2.11 11.46 21.60
C VAL A 6 1.61 12.31 20.43
N PRO A 7 0.34 12.14 20.00
CA PRO A 7 -0.20 12.89 18.88
C PRO A 7 -0.38 14.36 19.26
N SER A 8 -0.08 15.26 18.32
CA SER A 8 -0.31 16.71 18.44
C SER A 8 -1.78 17.07 18.30
N LEU A 9 -2.55 16.23 17.60
CA LEU A 9 -4.01 16.36 17.44
C LEU A 9 -4.76 15.48 18.44
N SER A 10 -5.77 16.07 19.07
CA SER A 10 -6.76 15.32 19.85
C SER A 10 -7.58 14.39 18.95
N GLN A 11 -8.17 13.35 19.55
CA GLN A 11 -9.02 12.43 18.81
C GLN A 11 -10.25 13.11 18.20
N SER A 12 -10.84 14.10 18.88
CA SER A 12 -11.99 14.87 18.36
C SER A 12 -11.60 15.71 17.15
N GLN A 13 -10.44 16.39 17.19
CA GLN A 13 -9.93 17.13 16.03
C GLN A 13 -9.66 16.21 14.84
N ALA A 14 -8.99 15.08 15.06
CA ALA A 14 -8.73 14.11 14.01
C ALA A 14 -10.03 13.51 13.44
N ARG A 15 -11.04 13.28 14.29
CA ARG A 15 -12.38 12.82 13.88
C ARG A 15 -13.06 13.84 12.98
N GLN A 16 -13.00 15.12 13.34
CA GLN A 16 -13.61 16.18 12.54
C GLN A 16 -12.94 16.30 11.16
N LEU A 17 -11.60 16.27 11.12
CA LEU A 17 -10.84 16.27 9.86
C LEU A 17 -11.22 15.10 8.94
N ALA A 18 -11.48 13.92 9.51
CA ALA A 18 -11.94 12.77 8.74
C ALA A 18 -13.34 12.97 8.13
N LEU A 19 -14.28 13.53 8.91
CA LEU A 19 -15.64 13.83 8.44
C LEU A 19 -15.64 14.93 7.38
N ASP A 20 -14.88 16.01 7.61
CA ASP A 20 -14.76 17.15 6.70
C ASP A 20 -14.17 16.72 5.34
N PHE A 21 -13.22 15.79 5.35
CA PHE A 21 -12.66 15.25 4.13
C PHE A 21 -13.69 14.47 3.29
N VAL A 22 -14.52 13.64 3.92
CA VAL A 22 -15.54 12.84 3.22
C VAL A 22 -16.72 13.70 2.77
N SER A 23 -17.13 14.69 3.57
CA SER A 23 -18.23 15.59 3.21
C SER A 23 -17.93 16.45 1.98
N GLN A 24 -16.66 16.69 1.68
CA GLN A 24 -16.20 17.39 0.49
C GLN A 24 -16.19 16.51 -0.78
N MET A 25 -16.45 15.20 -0.67
CA MET A 25 -16.49 14.32 -1.84
C MET A 25 -17.75 14.60 -2.69
N PRO A 26 -17.64 14.51 -4.03
CA PRO A 26 -18.77 14.77 -4.92
C PRO A 26 -19.98 13.89 -4.61
N GLY A 27 -21.17 14.50 -4.48
CA GLY A 27 -22.44 13.79 -4.29
C GLY A 27 -22.74 13.33 -2.86
N VAL A 28 -21.86 13.61 -1.88
CA VAL A 28 -22.08 13.30 -0.46
C VAL A 28 -23.03 14.32 0.16
N LEU A 29 -24.09 13.84 0.81
CA LEU A 29 -25.08 14.65 1.51
C LEU A 29 -24.85 14.71 3.02
N SER A 30 -24.46 13.58 3.61
CA SER A 30 -24.21 13.49 5.04
C SER A 30 -23.13 12.46 5.32
N VAL A 31 -22.44 12.65 6.44
CA VAL A 31 -21.36 11.80 6.91
C VAL A 31 -21.49 11.56 8.40
N GLU A 32 -21.14 10.37 8.84
CA GLU A 32 -21.03 10.03 10.26
C GLU A 32 -19.89 9.04 10.49
N VAL A 33 -19.30 9.07 11.68
CA VAL A 33 -18.38 8.00 12.08
C VAL A 33 -19.21 6.84 12.58
N ASP A 34 -19.07 5.68 11.93
CA ASP A 34 -19.80 4.46 12.26
C ASP A 34 -18.88 3.45 12.95
N GLU A 35 -18.75 3.58 14.27
CA GLU A 35 -17.89 2.71 15.08
C GLU A 35 -18.41 1.26 15.20
N SER A 36 -19.59 0.94 14.64
CA SER A 36 -20.07 -0.44 14.55
C SER A 36 -19.21 -1.30 13.62
N ILE A 37 -18.50 -0.68 12.67
CA ILE A 37 -17.60 -1.35 11.73
C ILE A 37 -16.27 -1.67 12.42
N PHE A 38 -15.66 -0.68 13.06
CA PHE A 38 -14.55 -0.87 13.99
C PHE A 38 -14.40 0.37 14.89
N ARG A 39 -13.88 0.16 16.10
CA ARG A 39 -13.55 1.29 16.99
C ARG A 39 -12.36 2.07 16.45
N CYS A 40 -12.40 3.40 16.59
CA CYS A 40 -11.30 4.29 16.20
C CYS A 40 -9.93 3.67 16.51
N GLY A 41 -9.15 3.40 15.45
CA GLY A 41 -7.83 2.80 15.56
C GLY A 41 -6.77 3.86 15.84
N PHE A 42 -5.76 3.56 16.65
CA PHE A 42 -4.59 4.42 16.83
C PHE A 42 -3.33 3.58 16.80
N GLY A 43 -2.33 4.02 16.03
CA GLY A 43 -1.07 3.28 15.92
C GLY A 43 -0.03 4.00 15.10
N MET A 44 1.19 3.46 15.13
CA MET A 44 2.26 3.89 14.25
C MET A 44 2.22 3.07 12.96
N PHE A 45 2.18 3.77 11.83
CA PHE A 45 2.06 3.21 10.49
C PHE A 45 3.26 3.63 9.67
N THR A 46 3.94 2.68 9.05
CA THR A 46 5.08 3.00 8.19
C THR A 46 4.70 2.77 6.75
N ASP A 47 4.57 3.86 5.98
CA ASP A 47 4.15 3.80 4.59
C ASP A 47 5.14 3.01 3.70
N VAL A 48 4.76 2.77 2.45
CA VAL A 48 5.61 2.08 1.46
C VAL A 48 6.95 2.79 1.23
N MET A 49 6.97 4.10 1.44
CA MET A 49 8.19 4.89 1.43
C MET A 49 8.92 4.82 2.77
N GLY A 50 8.64 3.92 3.71
CA GLY A 50 9.38 3.85 4.97
C GLY A 50 9.17 5.05 5.91
N THR A 51 8.21 5.93 5.62
CA THR A 51 7.87 7.07 6.48
C THR A 51 6.92 6.58 7.56
N SER A 52 7.36 6.61 8.81
CA SER A 52 6.52 6.29 9.96
C SER A 52 5.68 7.50 10.35
N ARG A 53 4.36 7.30 10.42
CA ARG A 53 3.34 8.27 10.79
C ARG A 53 2.52 7.70 11.92
N LEU A 54 2.10 8.56 12.84
CA LEU A 54 1.21 8.19 13.92
C LEU A 54 -0.22 8.42 13.41
N LEU A 55 -0.99 7.38 13.09
CA LEU A 55 -2.32 7.57 12.48
C LEU A 55 -3.45 7.22 13.43
N ARG A 56 -4.53 8.02 13.34
CA ARG A 56 -5.87 7.68 13.84
C ARG A 56 -6.77 7.28 12.68
N SER A 57 -7.44 6.15 12.77
CA SER A 57 -8.32 5.64 11.71
C SER A 57 -9.77 5.66 12.14
N PHE A 58 -10.64 6.18 11.27
CA PHE A 58 -12.08 6.35 11.50
C PHE A 58 -12.88 5.63 10.39
N PRO A 59 -13.84 4.77 10.72
CA PRO A 59 -14.87 4.36 9.77
C PRO A 59 -15.84 5.51 9.56
N VAL A 60 -15.93 6.04 8.34
CA VAL A 60 -16.85 7.12 7.98
C VAL A 60 -17.87 6.57 7.00
N LYS A 61 -19.13 6.55 7.41
CA LYS A 61 -20.26 6.29 6.54
C LYS A 61 -20.66 7.60 5.85
N ALA A 62 -20.88 7.54 4.54
CA ALA A 62 -21.35 8.65 3.75
C ALA A 62 -22.64 8.28 3.02
N VAL A 63 -23.61 9.18 3.03
CA VAL A 63 -24.84 9.04 2.26
C VAL A 63 -24.68 9.84 0.98
N ARG A 64 -24.86 9.20 -0.17
CA ARG A 64 -24.79 9.86 -1.48
C ARG A 64 -26.13 10.01 -2.17
N THR A 65 -26.25 11.07 -2.95
CA THR A 65 -27.26 11.15 -4.02
C THR A 65 -26.70 10.47 -5.26
N THR A 66 -27.27 9.33 -5.59
CA THR A 66 -27.34 8.87 -6.98
C THR A 66 -28.80 8.84 -7.37
N ASP A 67 -29.11 8.71 -8.66
CA ASP A 67 -30.45 8.82 -9.26
C ASP A 67 -31.45 7.69 -8.85
N SER A 68 -31.43 7.31 -7.56
CA SER A 68 -32.19 6.27 -6.85
C SER A 68 -31.56 4.86 -6.91
N PRO A 69 -31.42 4.13 -5.78
CA PRO A 69 -31.68 4.48 -4.38
C PRO A 69 -30.50 5.19 -3.68
N MET A 70 -30.74 5.76 -2.49
CA MET A 70 -29.67 6.28 -1.61
C MET A 70 -28.69 5.15 -1.27
N VAL A 71 -27.45 5.28 -1.72
CA VAL A 71 -26.38 4.32 -1.41
C VAL A 71 -25.59 4.87 -0.23
N GLY A 72 -25.48 4.06 0.82
CA GLY A 72 -24.53 4.28 1.91
C GLY A 72 -23.17 3.76 1.49
N ASP A 73 -22.22 4.67 1.30
CA ASP A 73 -20.83 4.33 1.09
C ASP A 73 -20.11 4.29 2.44
N PHE A 74 -19.12 3.41 2.55
CA PHE A 74 -18.27 3.32 3.72
C PHE A 74 -16.84 3.61 3.31
N TYR A 75 -16.23 4.54 4.04
CA TYR A 75 -14.83 4.90 3.89
C TYR A 75 -14.10 4.62 5.17
N ILE A 76 -12.82 4.34 5.04
CA ILE A 76 -11.92 4.34 6.19
C ILE A 76 -10.95 5.47 5.99
N ILE A 77 -10.93 6.39 6.93
CA ILE A 77 -10.13 7.60 6.86
C ILE A 77 -9.06 7.54 7.94
N ALA A 78 -7.80 7.60 7.53
CA ALA A 78 -6.69 7.77 8.46
C ALA A 78 -6.29 9.24 8.54
N VAL A 79 -5.91 9.71 9.71
CA VAL A 79 -5.46 11.08 9.97
C VAL A 79 -4.14 11.02 10.69
N ASP A 80 -3.13 11.72 10.17
CA ASP A 80 -1.83 11.88 10.82
C ASP A 80 -2.01 12.68 12.12
N GLY A 81 -1.68 12.06 13.25
CA GLY A 81 -1.81 12.62 14.58
C GLY A 81 -0.88 13.79 14.85
N HIS A 82 0.12 14.06 14.01
CA HIS A 82 0.99 15.22 14.12
C HIS A 82 0.67 16.30 13.10
N THR A 83 0.47 15.93 11.84
CA THR A 83 0.31 16.90 10.75
C THR A 83 -1.15 17.23 10.42
N GLY A 84 -2.08 16.35 10.79
CA GLY A 84 -3.48 16.45 10.34
C GLY A 84 -3.69 16.07 8.88
N ASP A 85 -2.67 15.53 8.20
CA ASP A 85 -2.83 14.97 6.87
C ASP A 85 -3.92 13.89 6.90
N VAL A 86 -4.89 14.00 5.98
CA VAL A 86 -5.99 13.05 5.85
C VAL A 86 -5.75 12.11 4.69
N PHE A 87 -6.02 10.83 4.91
CA PHE A 87 -5.79 9.72 4.01
C PHE A 87 -7.10 8.93 3.84
N LEU A 88 -7.65 8.91 2.63
CA LEU A 88 -8.66 7.91 2.27
C LEU A 88 -7.97 6.56 2.16
N VAL A 89 -8.21 5.65 3.11
CA VAL A 89 -7.44 4.41 3.18
C VAL A 89 -7.58 3.53 1.92
N ASP A 90 -8.71 3.62 1.22
CA ASP A 90 -8.92 2.93 -0.07
C ASP A 90 -8.18 3.58 -1.26
N GLU A 91 -7.66 4.80 -1.10
CA GLU A 91 -7.04 5.58 -2.20
C GLU A 91 -5.72 6.31 -1.85
N SER A 92 -5.23 6.27 -0.61
CA SER A 92 -4.29 7.30 -0.16
C SER A 92 -2.81 6.97 -0.35
N LEU A 93 -2.15 7.83 -1.14
CA LEU A 93 -0.86 8.41 -0.82
C LEU A 93 -1.05 9.75 -0.07
N PRO A 94 -0.07 10.20 0.74
CA PRO A 94 -0.02 11.57 1.26
C PRO A 94 0.12 12.64 0.17
N ARG A 95 -0.55 13.80 0.32
CA ARG A 95 -0.28 15.01 -0.49
C ARG A 95 1.18 15.47 -0.41
N SER A 96 1.88 15.19 0.70
CA SER A 96 3.32 15.44 0.87
C SER A 96 4.21 14.56 -0.02
N ALA A 97 3.72 13.41 -0.51
CA ALA A 97 4.42 12.62 -1.53
C ALA A 97 4.21 13.18 -2.96
N GLN A 98 3.17 13.99 -3.17
CA GLN A 98 2.89 14.66 -4.45
C GLN A 98 3.57 16.04 -4.56
N ARG A 99 3.85 16.69 -3.43
CA ARG A 99 4.60 17.95 -3.36
C ARG A 99 6.01 17.69 -2.86
N ALA A 100 6.92 17.36 -3.76
CA ALA A 100 8.33 17.63 -3.51
C ALA A 100 8.50 19.15 -3.50
N ASP A 101 8.85 19.68 -2.33
CA ASP A 101 8.98 21.10 -2.02
C ASP A 101 9.65 21.91 -3.12
N GLY A 102 9.08 23.10 -3.34
CA GLY A 102 9.69 24.16 -4.10
C GLY A 102 10.97 24.61 -3.41
N HIS A 103 12.10 24.11 -3.87
CA HIS A 103 13.36 24.82 -3.96
C HIS A 103 13.91 24.58 -5.37
N ALA A 104 14.28 25.67 -6.04
CA ALA A 104 14.71 25.68 -7.43
C ALA A 104 15.84 24.65 -7.66
N PRO A 105 15.81 23.89 -8.77
CA PRO A 105 16.85 22.91 -9.05
C PRO A 105 18.16 23.61 -9.47
N PRO A 106 19.34 23.13 -9.07
CA PRO A 106 20.54 23.40 -9.84
C PRO A 106 20.38 22.72 -11.21
N ARG A 107 20.67 23.48 -12.27
CA ARG A 107 20.65 23.00 -13.66
C ARG A 107 21.53 21.76 -13.80
N GLY A 108 20.90 20.61 -14.04
CA GLY A 108 21.55 19.34 -14.32
C GLY A 108 20.51 18.26 -14.55
N THR A 109 20.28 17.90 -15.81
CA THR A 109 19.27 16.93 -16.25
C THR A 109 19.50 15.53 -15.69
N LYS A 110 18.80 15.19 -14.62
CA LYS A 110 18.31 13.82 -14.38
C LYS A 110 16.80 13.93 -14.25
N LYS A 111 16.05 13.39 -15.21
CA LYS A 111 14.58 13.30 -15.13
C LYS A 111 14.24 12.74 -13.75
N LYS A 112 13.53 13.51 -12.90
CA LYS A 112 13.02 13.03 -11.62
C LYS A 112 12.22 11.77 -11.92
N GLN A 113 12.64 10.64 -11.37
CA GLN A 113 11.94 9.37 -11.55
C GLN A 113 10.63 9.49 -10.77
N GLU A 114 9.52 9.63 -11.50
CA GLU A 114 8.19 9.73 -10.91
C GLU A 114 7.82 8.37 -10.30
N VAL A 115 7.59 8.37 -8.99
CA VAL A 115 7.09 7.20 -8.25
C VAL A 115 5.60 7.41 -8.04
N ARG A 116 4.77 6.57 -8.65
CA ARG A 116 3.33 6.54 -8.42
C ARG A 116 3.00 5.32 -7.57
N VAL A 117 1.94 5.41 -6.79
CA VAL A 117 1.42 4.27 -6.04
C VAL A 117 0.11 3.86 -6.68
N LEU A 118 -0.07 2.55 -6.87
CA LEU A 118 -1.24 1.96 -7.50
C LEU A 118 -2.12 1.31 -6.44
N LYS A 119 -3.44 1.32 -6.68
CA LYS A 119 -4.37 0.50 -5.91
C LYS A 119 -4.12 -0.98 -6.20
N ILE A 120 -4.60 -1.84 -5.32
CA ILE A 120 -4.56 -3.28 -5.52
C ILE A 120 -5.94 -3.88 -5.30
N SER A 121 -6.35 -4.76 -6.19
CA SER A 121 -7.61 -5.49 -6.08
C SER A 121 -7.39 -6.99 -6.29
N PHE A 122 -8.08 -7.82 -5.53
CA PHE A 122 -8.01 -9.29 -5.60
C PHE A 122 -9.23 -9.90 -6.29
N GLY A 123 -9.48 -9.53 -7.55
CA GLY A 123 -10.67 -10.03 -8.25
C GLY A 123 -11.95 -9.81 -7.44
N GLU A 124 -12.74 -10.88 -7.24
CA GLU A 124 -14.07 -10.88 -6.60
C GLU A 124 -14.07 -10.84 -5.06
N THR A 125 -12.91 -10.84 -4.40
CA THR A 125 -12.85 -10.82 -2.93
C THR A 125 -12.43 -9.45 -2.42
N ASP A 126 -13.41 -8.69 -1.95
CA ASP A 126 -13.21 -7.51 -1.09
C ASP A 126 -12.72 -7.99 0.27
N VAL A 127 -11.41 -8.18 0.40
CA VAL A 127 -10.84 -8.51 1.71
C VAL A 127 -10.51 -7.22 2.44
N SER A 128 -11.48 -6.78 3.23
CA SER A 128 -11.51 -5.60 4.09
C SER A 128 -10.60 -5.75 5.32
N ASP A 129 -9.32 -6.09 5.17
CA ASP A 129 -8.35 -5.90 6.24
C ASP A 129 -7.56 -4.62 5.98
N VAL A 130 -8.24 -3.52 6.30
CA VAL A 130 -7.99 -2.17 5.82
C VAL A 130 -6.66 -1.60 6.33
N ARG A 131 -6.16 -2.10 7.45
CA ARG A 131 -4.81 -1.76 7.97
C ARG A 131 -3.70 -2.38 7.13
N THR A 132 -3.97 -3.51 6.50
CA THR A 132 -3.01 -4.29 5.72
C THR A 132 -2.89 -3.71 4.31
N LEU A 133 -3.94 -3.13 3.75
CA LEU A 133 -3.93 -2.51 2.41
C LEU A 133 -3.06 -1.24 2.33
N LEU A 134 -3.00 -0.43 3.40
CA LEU A 134 -2.15 0.77 3.49
C LEU A 134 -0.65 0.50 3.35
N MET A 135 -0.19 -0.65 3.85
CA MET A 135 1.25 -0.95 3.94
C MET A 135 1.80 -1.62 2.68
N LEU A 136 0.92 -1.91 1.74
CA LEU A 136 1.15 -2.90 0.72
C LEU A 136 1.03 -2.27 -0.70
N GLN A 137 0.46 -1.11 -0.95
CA GLN A 137 0.22 -0.66 -2.34
C GLN A 137 1.43 -0.79 -3.33
N PRO A 138 1.23 -1.37 -4.53
CA PRO A 138 2.27 -1.46 -5.57
C PRO A 138 2.82 -0.09 -5.95
N LEU A 139 4.10 -0.05 -6.31
CA LEU A 139 4.78 1.16 -6.80
C LEU A 139 4.93 1.08 -8.31
N GLN A 140 4.52 2.12 -9.04
CA GLN A 140 4.91 2.32 -10.42
C GLN A 140 6.11 3.27 -10.48
N ILE A 141 7.22 2.78 -11.04
CA ILE A 141 8.50 3.51 -11.12
C ILE A 141 8.98 3.42 -12.56
N GLY A 142 9.03 4.56 -13.26
CA GLY A 142 9.46 4.60 -14.66
C GLY A 142 8.57 3.77 -15.61
N GLY A 143 7.29 3.61 -15.26
CA GLY A 143 6.31 2.81 -16.01
C GLY A 143 6.20 1.36 -15.54
N ASP A 144 7.19 0.84 -14.82
CA ASP A 144 7.20 -0.53 -14.32
C ASP A 144 6.56 -0.63 -12.94
N VAL A 145 5.84 -1.73 -12.69
CA VAL A 145 5.15 -1.97 -11.42
C VAL A 145 5.96 -2.92 -10.53
N TYR A 146 6.09 -2.51 -9.28
CA TYR A 146 6.84 -3.18 -8.24
C TYR A 146 5.95 -3.49 -7.04
N LEU A 147 6.14 -4.67 -6.47
CA LEU A 147 5.49 -5.10 -5.24
C LEU A 147 6.52 -5.32 -4.14
N TRP A 148 6.20 -4.86 -2.93
CA TRP A 148 7.02 -5.17 -1.77
C TRP A 148 6.88 -6.65 -1.42
N THR A 149 7.98 -7.37 -1.20
CA THR A 149 7.93 -8.81 -0.89
C THR A 149 7.24 -9.13 0.43
N GLY A 150 7.09 -8.16 1.34
CA GLY A 150 6.32 -8.32 2.58
C GLY A 150 4.84 -8.63 2.34
N TRP A 151 4.32 -8.35 1.13
CA TRP A 151 3.02 -8.81 0.66
C TRP A 151 2.76 -10.26 0.99
N LEU A 152 3.72 -11.12 0.64
CA LEU A 152 3.52 -12.56 0.70
C LEU A 152 3.28 -13.05 2.13
N ARG A 153 3.59 -12.26 3.16
CA ARG A 153 3.32 -12.60 4.57
C ARG A 153 1.89 -12.29 5.02
N SER A 154 1.12 -11.54 4.23
CA SER A 154 -0.18 -11.06 4.68
C SER A 154 -1.21 -12.21 4.74
N PRO A 155 -1.99 -12.31 5.83
CA PRO A 155 -3.06 -13.30 5.96
C PRO A 155 -4.16 -13.11 4.90
N LEU A 156 -4.27 -11.92 4.28
CA LEU A 156 -5.17 -11.62 3.16
C LEU A 156 -4.98 -12.56 1.95
N PHE A 157 -3.79 -13.14 1.81
CA PHE A 157 -3.51 -14.07 0.73
C PHE A 157 -4.07 -15.47 0.98
N GLY A 158 -4.59 -15.76 2.19
CA GLY A 158 -5.15 -17.07 2.54
C GLY A 158 -4.14 -18.22 2.39
N VAL A 159 -2.85 -17.91 2.22
CA VAL A 159 -1.79 -18.89 2.06
C VAL A 159 -1.06 -18.99 3.39
N ALA A 160 -1.46 -19.95 4.21
CA ALA A 160 -0.82 -20.25 5.50
C ALA A 160 0.67 -20.65 5.36
N ASP A 161 1.17 -20.85 4.14
CA ASP A 161 2.50 -21.39 3.84
C ASP A 161 3.41 -20.41 3.10
N ALA A 162 3.39 -19.13 3.50
CA ALA A 162 4.29 -18.11 3.00
C ALA A 162 5.21 -17.56 4.11
N ASP A 163 6.51 -17.82 4.00
CA ASP A 163 7.56 -17.28 4.90
C ASP A 163 8.47 -16.34 4.11
N VAL A 164 8.67 -15.12 4.62
CA VAL A 164 9.54 -14.12 3.99
C VAL A 164 10.59 -13.68 5.00
N LYS A 165 11.84 -14.01 4.71
CA LYS A 165 13.00 -13.69 5.55
C LYS A 165 13.89 -12.69 4.84
N TYR A 166 14.08 -11.55 5.48
CA TYR A 166 14.97 -10.49 5.00
C TYR A 166 16.34 -10.61 5.65
N ASP A 167 17.38 -10.61 4.82
CA ASP A 167 18.77 -10.49 5.24
C ASP A 167 19.25 -9.05 4.92
N PRO A 168 19.33 -8.18 5.94
CA PRO A 168 19.72 -6.79 5.74
C PRO A 168 21.18 -6.63 5.32
N SER A 169 22.06 -7.58 5.65
CA SER A 169 23.49 -7.51 5.34
C SER A 169 23.76 -7.72 3.85
N GLY A 170 23.07 -8.70 3.24
CA GLY A 170 23.15 -8.98 1.81
C GLY A 170 22.12 -8.22 0.96
N ARG A 171 21.22 -7.42 1.58
CA ARG A 171 20.03 -6.83 0.93
C ARG A 171 19.26 -7.89 0.13
N THR A 172 19.12 -9.05 0.74
CA THR A 172 18.56 -10.25 0.15
C THR A 172 17.24 -10.58 0.81
N VAL A 173 16.29 -11.10 0.06
CA VAL A 173 15.07 -11.68 0.61
C VAL A 173 14.94 -13.12 0.15
N ARG A 174 14.62 -13.99 1.11
CA ARG A 174 14.22 -15.36 0.86
C ARG A 174 12.73 -15.48 1.07
N VAL A 175 12.06 -16.05 0.09
CA VAL A 175 10.63 -16.29 0.11
C VAL A 175 10.42 -17.79 0.01
N ARG A 176 9.78 -18.40 1.00
CA ARG A 176 9.21 -19.73 0.88
C ARG A 176 7.71 -19.57 0.64
N PHE A 177 7.20 -20.20 -0.41
CA PHE A 177 5.79 -20.15 -0.78
C PHE A 177 5.37 -21.53 -1.29
N GLN A 178 4.36 -22.14 -0.67
CA GLN A 178 3.84 -23.47 -1.04
C GLN A 178 4.98 -24.51 -1.17
N GLY A 179 5.82 -24.62 -0.15
CA GLY A 179 6.98 -25.51 -0.13
C GLY A 179 8.17 -25.13 -1.04
N LYS A 180 8.05 -24.15 -1.95
CA LYS A 180 9.14 -23.72 -2.84
C LYS A 180 9.90 -22.53 -2.26
N SER A 181 11.23 -22.58 -2.33
CA SER A 181 12.10 -21.50 -1.86
C SER A 181 12.66 -20.68 -3.01
N TRP A 182 12.62 -19.36 -2.84
CA TRP A 182 13.06 -18.36 -3.78
C TRP A 182 14.00 -17.37 -3.10
N GLN A 183 14.99 -16.87 -3.84
CA GLN A 183 15.92 -15.84 -3.38
C GLN A 183 15.98 -14.70 -4.40
N LEU A 184 15.93 -13.48 -3.88
CA LEU A 184 16.01 -12.23 -4.61
C LEU A 184 17.02 -11.31 -3.93
N ALA A 185 17.89 -10.66 -4.71
CA ALA A 185 18.89 -9.74 -4.21
C ALA A 185 18.67 -8.35 -4.80
N ALA A 186 18.75 -7.30 -3.99
CA ALA A 186 18.65 -5.93 -4.46
C ALA A 186 19.69 -5.63 -5.56
N GLY A 187 19.28 -4.94 -6.62
CA GLY A 187 20.08 -4.65 -7.81
C GLY A 187 20.19 -5.81 -8.80
N SER A 188 19.79 -7.03 -8.42
CA SER A 188 19.80 -8.20 -9.30
C SER A 188 18.53 -8.29 -10.16
N GLN A 189 18.67 -8.77 -11.39
CA GLN A 189 17.55 -9.17 -12.26
C GLN A 189 17.25 -10.66 -12.17
N TRP A 190 17.74 -11.35 -11.14
CA TRP A 190 17.61 -12.79 -11.02
C TRP A 190 16.69 -13.18 -9.87
N LEU A 191 15.71 -14.01 -10.18
CA LEU A 191 14.96 -14.81 -9.23
C LEU A 191 15.56 -16.21 -9.19
N VAL A 192 16.06 -16.63 -8.02
CA VAL A 192 16.81 -17.88 -7.87
C VAL A 192 16.00 -18.88 -7.05
N SER A 193 15.93 -20.14 -7.50
CA SER A 193 15.36 -21.26 -6.74
C SER A 193 16.25 -22.50 -6.89
N GLY A 194 16.98 -22.85 -5.85
CA GLY A 194 18.01 -23.90 -5.92
C GLY A 194 19.04 -23.60 -7.03
N ARG A 195 19.15 -24.50 -8.00
CA ARG A 195 20.03 -24.33 -9.18
C ARG A 195 19.38 -23.54 -10.32
N LYS A 196 18.06 -23.30 -10.27
CA LYS A 196 17.33 -22.57 -11.32
C LYS A 196 17.49 -21.07 -11.12
N ARG A 197 17.73 -20.35 -12.22
CA ARG A 197 17.75 -18.89 -12.28
C ARG A 197 16.77 -18.41 -13.35
N ILE A 198 15.95 -17.45 -13.00
CA ILE A 198 14.94 -16.85 -13.88
C ILE A 198 15.30 -15.38 -14.04
N VAL A 199 15.41 -14.91 -15.28
CA VAL A 199 15.60 -13.49 -15.59
C VAL A 199 14.29 -12.75 -15.34
N LEU A 200 14.35 -11.66 -14.60
CA LEU A 200 13.26 -10.74 -14.36
C LEU A 200 13.30 -9.58 -15.36
N SER A 201 12.14 -9.03 -15.66
CA SER A 201 11.94 -7.86 -16.52
C SER A 201 12.77 -6.64 -16.08
N ARG A 202 12.97 -6.49 -14.77
CA ARG A 202 13.67 -5.37 -14.13
C ARG A 202 14.44 -5.81 -12.89
N PRO A 203 15.44 -5.02 -12.47
CA PRO A 203 16.17 -5.32 -11.25
C PRO A 203 15.27 -5.16 -10.03
N VAL A 204 15.50 -6.02 -9.04
CA VAL A 204 14.92 -5.92 -7.71
C VAL A 204 15.40 -4.62 -7.05
N LEU A 205 14.50 -3.87 -6.45
CA LEU A 205 14.83 -2.60 -5.81
C LEU A 205 14.92 -2.79 -4.29
N CYS A 206 15.84 -2.07 -3.66
CA CYS A 206 15.85 -1.88 -2.22
C CYS A 206 15.53 -0.41 -1.93
N LEU A 207 14.34 -0.16 -1.43
CA LEU A 207 13.87 1.18 -1.08
C LEU A 207 13.71 1.22 0.44
N ARG A 208 14.56 2.02 1.12
CA ARG A 208 14.55 2.21 2.58
C ARG A 208 14.48 0.88 3.36
N GLY A 209 15.30 -0.09 2.96
CA GLY A 209 15.41 -1.40 3.63
C GLY A 209 14.30 -2.40 3.28
N ARG A 210 13.41 -2.07 2.35
CA ARG A 210 12.37 -2.96 1.83
C ARG A 210 12.74 -3.44 0.43
N ILE A 211 12.51 -4.73 0.18
CA ILE A 211 12.76 -5.34 -1.13
C ILE A 211 11.48 -5.29 -1.98
N TYR A 212 11.58 -4.56 -3.09
CA TYR A 212 10.55 -4.42 -4.10
C TYR A 212 10.94 -5.24 -5.32
N VAL A 213 10.02 -6.07 -5.78
CA VAL A 213 10.24 -6.95 -6.92
C VAL A 213 9.32 -6.56 -8.06
N PRO A 214 9.77 -6.69 -9.32
CA PRO A 214 8.88 -6.45 -10.44
C PRO A 214 7.75 -7.49 -10.46
N MET A 215 6.63 -7.12 -11.09
CA MET A 215 5.41 -7.96 -11.09
C MET A 215 5.64 -9.40 -11.57
N ASP A 216 6.51 -9.61 -12.53
CA ASP A 216 6.84 -10.96 -13.05
C ASP A 216 7.50 -11.86 -12.00
N ALA A 217 8.25 -11.30 -11.04
CA ALA A 217 8.76 -12.08 -9.91
C ALA A 217 7.62 -12.67 -9.06
N ILE A 218 6.57 -11.89 -8.82
CA ILE A 218 5.39 -12.36 -8.08
C ILE A 218 4.70 -13.48 -8.86
N ARG A 219 4.52 -13.31 -10.18
CA ARG A 219 3.94 -14.36 -11.03
C ARG A 219 4.73 -15.67 -10.95
N HIS A 220 6.07 -15.60 -10.94
CA HIS A 220 6.91 -16.79 -10.81
C HIS A 220 6.84 -17.45 -9.43
N ILE A 221 6.76 -16.65 -8.37
CA ILE A 221 6.70 -17.16 -6.98
C ILE A 221 5.33 -17.80 -6.70
N THR A 222 4.24 -17.12 -7.07
CA THR A 222 2.88 -17.47 -6.64
C THR A 222 2.03 -18.13 -7.72
N GLY A 223 2.43 -18.04 -8.98
CA GLY A 223 1.61 -18.46 -10.12
C GLY A 223 0.42 -17.55 -10.41
N TRP A 224 0.32 -16.39 -9.75
CA TRP A 224 -0.82 -15.49 -9.91
C TRP A 224 -0.75 -14.74 -11.23
N ALA A 225 -1.91 -14.52 -11.84
CA ALA A 225 -2.03 -13.55 -12.91
C ALA A 225 -2.06 -12.14 -12.29
N ALA A 226 -1.45 -11.19 -12.99
CA ALA A 226 -1.47 -9.80 -12.59
C ALA A 226 -1.77 -8.92 -13.80
N GLU A 227 -2.74 -8.04 -13.67
CA GLU A 227 -3.14 -7.09 -14.69
C GLU A 227 -2.92 -5.67 -14.16
N VAL A 228 -2.17 -4.85 -14.89
CA VAL A 228 -1.96 -3.44 -14.55
C VAL A 228 -2.96 -2.61 -15.34
N LYS A 229 -3.82 -1.89 -14.63
CA LYS A 229 -4.73 -0.87 -15.16
C LYS A 229 -4.21 0.50 -14.72
N GLU A 230 -4.80 1.55 -15.28
CA GLU A 230 -4.32 2.94 -15.15
C GLU A 230 -4.03 3.38 -13.70
N ASP A 231 -4.88 3.01 -12.75
CA ASP A 231 -4.77 3.37 -11.33
C ASP A 231 -4.56 2.18 -10.38
N ARG A 232 -4.55 0.94 -10.90
CA ARG A 232 -4.64 -0.27 -10.07
C ARG A 232 -3.95 -1.49 -10.65
N VAL A 233 -3.56 -2.40 -9.76
CA VAL A 233 -3.06 -3.74 -10.08
C VAL A 233 -4.10 -4.76 -9.63
N VAL A 234 -4.61 -5.55 -10.57
CA VAL A 234 -5.54 -6.65 -10.30
C VAL A 234 -4.73 -7.94 -10.20
N LEU A 235 -4.70 -8.55 -9.01
CA LEU A 235 -4.11 -9.87 -8.81
C LEU A 235 -5.19 -10.94 -8.84
N ARG A 236 -4.99 -11.99 -9.64
CA ARG A 236 -5.91 -13.12 -9.74
C ARG A 236 -5.17 -14.41 -9.38
N ARG A 237 -5.73 -15.16 -8.44
CA ARG A 237 -5.20 -16.46 -8.03
C ARG A 237 -5.41 -17.47 -9.16
N PRO A 238 -4.49 -18.44 -9.36
CA PRO A 238 -4.74 -19.56 -10.24
C PRO A 238 -5.96 -20.32 -9.74
N VAL A 239 -6.86 -20.66 -10.66
CA VAL A 239 -7.98 -21.56 -10.39
C VAL A 239 -7.37 -22.93 -10.13
N LEU A 240 -7.45 -23.42 -8.89
CA LEU A 240 -7.11 -24.80 -8.58
C LEU A 240 -8.08 -25.68 -9.37
N ARG A 241 -7.56 -26.45 -10.33
CA ARG A 241 -8.30 -27.53 -10.99
C ARG A 241 -8.15 -28.81 -10.19
#